data_AF-A0A7X6DQS1-F1
#
_entry.id   AF-A0A7X6DQS1-F1
#
_cell.length_a   1.000
_cell.length_b   1.000
_cell.length_c   1.000
_cell.angle_alpha   90.00
_cell.angle_beta   90.00
_cell.angle_gamma   90.00
#
_symmetry.space_group_name_H-M   'P 1'
#
loop_
_entity.id
_entity.type
_entity.pdbx_description
1 polymer ?
#
loop_
_entity_poly.entity_id
_entity_poly.type
_entity_poly.pdbx_seq_one_letter_code
_entity_poly.pdbx_strand_id
1 'polypeptide(L)'
;MDPISIIVTALATGAAAGLKPTAAKVIQDAYAGIKALIQRKYGETNVGLLEKDPASKAKREVVKEELEKSDAADDPELLTQAKALLDAVQQHAPEAAGQIGVDLEEIKGASLRIGDVIAAGAGVKVRKAEIAGDIEIKGVRAGEVSENPSKRQ
;
A
#
# COMPACT_ATOMS: atom_id res chain seq x y z
N MET A 1 -3.53 2.23 -10.91
CA MET A 1 -3.28 3.16 -9.78
C MET A 1 -2.34 4.23 -10.28
N ASP A 2 -2.62 5.47 -9.93
CA ASP A 2 -1.80 6.62 -10.27
C ASP A 2 -0.42 6.50 -9.58
N PRO A 3 0.66 7.05 -10.17
CA PRO A 3 2.01 6.95 -9.62
C PRO A 3 2.09 7.41 -8.16
N ILE A 4 1.45 8.55 -7.85
CA ILE A 4 1.40 9.08 -6.51
C ILE A 4 0.63 8.18 -5.52
N SER A 5 -0.46 7.56 -5.98
CA SER A 5 -1.27 6.65 -5.17
C SER A 5 -0.45 5.42 -4.77
N ILE A 6 0.44 4.95 -5.65
CA ILE A 6 1.39 3.86 -5.35
C ILE A 6 2.38 4.30 -4.25
N ILE A 7 2.97 5.49 -4.38
CA ILE A 7 3.95 6.02 -3.41
C ILE A 7 3.32 6.15 -2.02
N VAL A 8 2.16 6.80 -1.92
CA VAL A 8 1.48 7.01 -0.62
C VAL A 8 1.07 5.67 0.00
N THR A 9 0.59 4.73 -0.81
CA THR A 9 0.26 3.37 -0.35
C THR A 9 1.51 2.64 0.15
N ALA A 10 2.63 2.72 -0.58
CA ALA A 10 3.90 2.13 -0.17
C ALA A 10 4.40 2.69 1.16
N LEU A 11 4.31 4.01 1.35
CA LEU A 11 4.71 4.66 2.61
C LEU A 11 3.82 4.24 3.77
N ALA A 12 2.49 4.21 3.58
CA ALA A 12 1.57 3.80 4.64
C ALA A 12 1.75 2.32 5.01
N THR A 13 1.84 1.44 4.01
CA THR A 13 2.06 0.00 4.19
C THR A 13 3.44 -0.29 4.78
N GLY A 14 4.48 0.39 4.29
CA GLY A 14 5.84 0.28 4.80
C GLY A 14 5.99 0.81 6.22
N ALA A 15 5.29 1.89 6.58
CA ALA A 15 5.25 2.36 7.96
C ALA A 15 4.53 1.35 8.87
N ALA A 16 3.39 0.81 8.44
CA ALA A 16 2.64 -0.19 9.20
C ALA A 16 3.41 -1.50 9.39
N ALA A 17 4.18 -1.93 8.39
CA ALA A 17 4.94 -3.17 8.40
C ALA A 17 6.33 -2.99 9.04
N GLY A 18 7.07 -1.98 8.60
CA GLY A 18 8.48 -1.75 8.93
C GLY A 18 8.73 -1.17 10.31
N LEU A 19 7.77 -0.46 10.91
CA LEU A 19 7.94 0.09 12.26
C LEU A 19 7.62 -0.92 13.38
N LYS A 20 7.14 -2.12 13.03
CA LYS A 20 6.92 -3.19 14.00
C LYS A 20 8.27 -3.75 14.48
N PRO A 21 8.40 -4.13 15.77
CA PRO A 21 9.62 -4.79 16.27
C PRO A 21 9.93 -6.12 15.58
N THR A 22 8.90 -6.78 15.06
CA THR A 22 8.99 -8.07 14.35
C THR A 22 9.17 -7.90 12.84
N ALA A 23 9.30 -6.67 12.34
CA ALA A 23 9.47 -6.43 10.91
C ALA A 23 10.74 -7.09 10.38
N ALA A 24 10.65 -7.68 9.19
CA ALA A 24 11.83 -8.18 8.50
C ALA A 24 12.77 -7.01 8.21
N LYS A 25 14.08 -7.21 8.43
CA LYS A 25 15.10 -6.18 8.23
C LYS A 25 15.06 -5.55 6.84
N VAL A 26 14.74 -6.34 5.81
CA VAL A 26 14.57 -5.85 4.44
C VAL A 26 13.44 -4.83 4.29
N ILE A 27 12.34 -4.97 5.03
CA ILE A 27 11.25 -3.99 5.05
C ILE A 27 11.71 -2.72 5.76
N GLN A 28 12.42 -2.85 6.88
CA GLN A 28 12.97 -1.72 7.63
C GLN A 28 13.94 -0.90 6.79
N ASP A 29 14.88 -1.58 6.12
CA ASP A 29 15.88 -0.96 5.26
C ASP A 29 15.22 -0.27 4.05
N ALA A 30 14.24 -0.93 3.41
CA ALA A 30 13.48 -0.35 2.29
C ALA A 30 12.67 0.89 2.71
N TYR A 31 12.01 0.84 3.88
CA TYR A 31 11.26 1.97 4.41
C TYR A 31 12.15 3.14 4.82
N ALA A 32 13.30 2.85 5.45
CA ALA A 32 14.28 3.88 5.77
C ALA A 32 14.86 4.53 4.51
N GLY A 33 15.12 3.75 3.47
CA GLY A 33 15.63 4.22 2.17
C GLY A 33 14.68 5.21 1.49
N ILE A 34 13.40 4.84 1.35
CA ILE A 34 12.41 5.72 0.71
C ILE A 34 12.17 6.98 1.55
N LYS A 35 12.15 6.87 2.88
CA LYS A 35 12.01 8.02 3.78
C LYS A 35 13.18 8.99 3.63
N ALA A 36 14.41 8.48 3.57
CA ALA A 36 15.59 9.31 3.36
C ALA A 36 15.57 9.99 1.98
N LEU A 37 15.12 9.28 0.94
CA LEU A 37 14.95 9.85 -0.40
C LEU A 37 13.93 11.00 -0.40
N ILE A 38 12.78 10.80 0.26
CA ILE A 38 11.75 11.84 0.37
C ILE A 38 12.26 13.03 1.17
N GLN A 39 12.92 12.82 2.30
CA GLN A 39 13.50 13.92 3.07
C GLN A 39 14.56 14.70 2.28
N ARG A 40 15.33 14.01 1.43
CA ARG A 40 16.39 14.64 0.61
C ARG A 40 15.83 15.46 -0.56
N LYS A 41 14.82 14.93 -1.26
CA LYS A 41 14.28 15.54 -2.49
C LYS A 41 13.03 16.39 -2.26
N TYR A 42 12.22 16.03 -1.27
CA TYR A 42 10.89 16.58 -0.97
C TYR A 42 10.75 16.90 0.51
N GLY A 43 11.76 17.55 1.10
CA GLY A 43 11.87 17.76 2.55
C GLY A 43 10.70 18.48 3.24
N GLU A 44 9.78 19.07 2.47
CA GLU A 44 8.53 19.64 2.95
C GLU A 44 7.45 18.58 3.25
N THR A 45 7.56 17.38 2.66
CA THR A 45 6.57 16.29 2.83
C THR A 45 6.70 15.63 4.20
N ASN A 46 5.59 15.61 4.95
CA ASN A 46 5.57 15.02 6.29
C ASN A 46 5.15 13.54 6.29
N VAL A 47 6.09 12.67 5.93
CA VAL A 47 5.90 11.20 5.97
C VAL A 47 5.54 10.69 7.38
N GLY A 48 5.91 11.42 8.44
CA GLY A 48 5.61 11.08 9.83
C GLY A 48 4.11 11.05 10.15
N LEU A 49 3.27 11.67 9.31
CA LEU A 49 1.80 11.54 9.42
C LEU A 49 1.36 10.09 9.23
N LEU A 50 1.96 9.39 8.26
CA LEU A 50 1.66 7.98 7.97
C LEU A 50 2.26 7.03 9.01
N GLU A 51 3.36 7.41 9.66
CA GLU A 51 3.94 6.64 10.77
C GLU A 51 3.04 6.63 12.00
N LYS A 52 2.39 7.77 12.27
CA LYS A 52 1.49 7.92 13.42
C LYS A 52 0.16 7.19 13.23
N ASP A 53 -0.38 7.19 12.02
CA ASP A 53 -1.61 6.48 11.70
C ASP A 53 -1.65 6.13 10.20
N PRO A 54 -1.10 4.96 9.83
CA PRO A 54 -1.02 4.57 8.44
C PRO A 54 -2.40 4.27 7.85
N ALA A 55 -3.44 4.04 8.65
CA ALA A 55 -4.80 3.74 8.16
C ALA A 55 -5.65 5.00 7.89
N SER A 56 -5.21 6.18 8.36
CA SER A 56 -5.98 7.41 8.20
C SER A 56 -6.02 7.89 6.75
N LYS A 57 -7.22 7.89 6.15
CA LYS A 57 -7.43 8.45 4.80
C LYS A 57 -7.03 9.92 4.73
N ALA A 58 -7.40 10.72 5.72
CA ALA A 58 -7.07 12.15 5.77
C ALA A 58 -5.56 12.40 5.77
N LYS A 59 -4.78 11.61 6.52
CA LYS A 59 -3.31 11.76 6.54
C LYS A 59 -2.67 11.32 5.22
N ARG A 60 -3.20 10.25 4.60
CA ARG A 60 -2.77 9.81 3.26
C ARG A 60 -3.06 10.87 2.20
N GLU A 61 -4.20 11.54 2.25
CA GLU A 61 -4.54 12.63 1.33
C GLU A 61 -3.61 13.84 1.52
N VAL A 62 -3.29 14.24 2.76
CA VAL A 62 -2.33 15.32 3.00
C VAL A 62 -0.96 15.00 2.40
N VAL A 63 -0.41 13.81 2.67
CA VAL A 63 0.89 13.40 2.12
C VAL A 63 0.85 13.26 0.59
N LYS A 64 -0.29 12.82 0.04
CA LYS A 64 -0.50 12.78 -1.41
C LYS A 64 -0.41 14.19 -2.00
N GLU A 65 -1.15 15.15 -1.46
CA GLU A 65 -1.14 16.53 -1.95
C GLU A 65 0.23 17.19 -1.83
N GLU A 66 0.97 16.94 -0.74
CA GLU A 66 2.35 17.43 -0.58
C GLU A 66 3.28 16.88 -1.66
N LEU A 67 3.23 15.58 -1.90
CA LEU A 67 4.05 14.93 -2.93
C LEU A 67 3.64 15.34 -4.35
N GLU A 68 2.35 15.58 -4.61
CA GLU A 68 1.87 16.10 -5.92
C GLU A 68 2.39 17.51 -6.17
N LYS A 69 2.37 18.39 -5.16
CA LYS A 69 2.90 19.76 -5.27
C LYS A 69 4.40 19.82 -5.54
N SER A 70 5.13 18.76 -5.21
CA SER A 70 6.57 18.65 -5.43
C SER A 70 6.95 17.81 -6.65
N ASP A 71 5.99 17.51 -7.55
CA ASP A 71 6.19 16.68 -8.75
C ASP A 71 6.80 15.29 -8.45
N ALA A 72 6.59 14.76 -7.24
CA ALA A 72 7.15 13.47 -6.83
C ALA A 72 6.52 12.28 -7.58
N ALA A 73 5.34 12.49 -8.18
CA ALA A 73 4.66 11.50 -9.01
C ALA A 73 5.46 11.11 -10.26
N ASP A 74 6.31 12.00 -10.77
CA ASP A 74 7.09 11.80 -11.99
C ASP A 74 8.53 11.33 -11.71
N ASP A 75 8.92 11.14 -10.44
CA ASP A 75 10.24 10.63 -10.09
C ASP A 75 10.29 9.09 -10.23
N PRO A 76 10.99 8.56 -11.26
CA PRO A 76 11.06 7.12 -11.49
C PRO A 76 11.86 6.40 -10.39
N GLU A 77 12.80 7.07 -9.73
CA GLU A 77 13.56 6.51 -8.61
C GLU A 77 12.63 6.28 -7.41
N LEU A 78 11.79 7.28 -7.10
CA LEU A 78 10.83 7.20 -6.01
C LEU A 78 9.78 6.10 -6.26
N LEU A 79 9.23 6.03 -7.47
CA LEU A 79 8.28 4.99 -7.85
C LEU A 79 8.89 3.58 -7.77
N THR A 80 10.15 3.44 -8.19
CA THR A 80 10.85 2.15 -8.14
C THR A 80 11.05 1.69 -6.70
N GLN A 81 11.48 2.58 -5.80
CA GLN A 81 11.62 2.25 -4.38
C GLN A 81 10.28 1.98 -3.70
N ALA A 82 9.22 2.72 -4.05
CA ALA A 82 7.88 2.49 -3.54
C ALA A 82 7.37 1.08 -3.90
N LYS A 83 7.57 0.66 -5.16
CA LYS A 83 7.21 -0.70 -5.60
C LYS A 83 8.04 -1.77 -4.88
N ALA A 84 9.36 -1.58 -4.77
CA ALA A 84 10.24 -2.52 -4.07
C ALA A 84 9.86 -2.69 -2.59
N LEU A 85 9.45 -1.61 -1.92
CA LEU A 85 8.93 -1.66 -0.55
C LEU A 85 7.62 -2.46 -0.46
N LEU A 86 6.68 -2.24 -1.39
CA LEU A 86 5.44 -3.03 -1.45
C LEU A 86 5.70 -4.51 -1.70
N ASP A 87 6.66 -4.85 -2.56
CA ASP A 87 7.07 -6.24 -2.79
C ASP A 87 7.70 -6.85 -1.54
N ALA A 88 8.59 -6.13 -0.86
CA ALA A 88 9.20 -6.59 0.39
C ALA A 88 8.14 -6.83 1.48
N VAL A 89 7.14 -5.95 1.60
CA VAL A 89 6.03 -6.14 2.56
C VAL A 89 5.17 -7.33 2.16
N GLN A 90 4.82 -7.51 0.89
CA GLN A 90 4.05 -8.68 0.44
C GLN A 90 4.77 -10.00 0.71
N GLN A 91 6.10 -10.03 0.56
CA GLN A 91 6.89 -11.25 0.75
C GLN A 91 7.13 -11.59 2.22
N HIS A 92 7.28 -10.58 3.09
CA HIS A 92 7.77 -10.78 4.46
C HIS A 92 6.80 -10.36 5.57
N ALA A 93 5.75 -9.61 5.25
CA ALA A 93 4.70 -9.19 6.18
C ALA A 93 3.34 -9.11 5.46
N PRO A 94 2.83 -10.24 4.93
CA PRO A 94 1.56 -10.27 4.21
C PRO A 94 0.38 -9.82 5.07
N GLU A 95 0.43 -9.97 6.40
CA GLU A 95 -0.57 -9.45 7.32
C GLU A 95 -0.53 -7.91 7.49
N ALA A 96 0.56 -7.26 7.07
CA ALA A 96 0.65 -5.81 7.02
C ALA A 96 0.23 -5.24 5.66
N ALA A 97 0.09 -6.07 4.62
CA ALA A 97 -0.66 -5.72 3.43
C ALA A 97 -2.09 -5.41 3.88
N GLY A 98 -2.60 -4.22 3.53
CA GLY A 98 -3.70 -3.57 4.22
C GLY A 98 -4.93 -4.44 4.50
N GLN A 99 -5.78 -3.94 5.41
CA GLN A 99 -7.10 -4.52 5.68
C GLN A 99 -7.95 -4.69 4.40
N ILE A 100 -7.60 -3.98 3.34
CA ILE A 100 -8.11 -4.18 1.99
C ILE A 100 -6.92 -4.33 1.05
N GLY A 101 -6.82 -5.44 0.30
CA GLY A 101 -5.70 -5.70 -0.61
C GLY A 101 -5.72 -4.81 -1.86
N VAL A 102 -6.91 -4.53 -2.38
CA VAL A 102 -7.15 -3.59 -3.50
C VAL A 102 -8.42 -2.80 -3.18
N ASP A 103 -8.33 -1.48 -3.00
CA ASP A 103 -9.50 -0.59 -2.80
C ASP A 103 -9.65 0.36 -4.00
N LEU A 104 -10.72 0.17 -4.76
CA LEU A 104 -11.04 0.92 -5.98
C LEU A 104 -12.32 1.74 -5.75
N GLU A 105 -12.16 3.05 -5.57
CA GLU A 105 -13.28 3.95 -5.26
C GLU A 105 -14.12 4.28 -6.50
N GLU A 106 -13.50 4.81 -7.56
CA GLU A 106 -14.17 5.08 -8.83
C GLU A 106 -13.24 4.76 -10.01
N ILE A 107 -13.63 3.81 -10.86
CA ILE A 107 -12.86 3.43 -12.05
C ILE A 107 -13.75 3.37 -13.29
N LYS A 108 -13.21 3.83 -14.42
CA LYS A 108 -13.80 3.64 -15.75
C LYS A 108 -12.74 3.12 -16.70
N GLY A 109 -13.05 2.09 -17.50
CA GLY A 109 -12.05 1.51 -18.39
C GLY A 109 -12.58 0.43 -19.31
N ALA A 110 -11.72 -0.04 -20.22
CA ALA A 110 -12.08 -1.09 -21.17
C ALA A 110 -11.99 -2.51 -20.60
N SER A 111 -11.04 -2.77 -19.69
CA SER A 111 -10.95 -4.05 -18.97
C SER A 111 -10.24 -3.85 -17.64
N LEU A 112 -10.53 -4.70 -16.67
CA LEU A 112 -9.92 -4.70 -15.35
C LEU A 112 -9.27 -6.06 -15.09
N ARG A 113 -7.96 -6.09 -14.77
CA ARG A 113 -7.27 -7.31 -14.37
C ARG A 113 -6.56 -7.11 -13.04
N ILE A 114 -6.85 -7.96 -12.08
CA ILE A 114 -6.28 -7.98 -10.73
C ILE A 114 -5.69 -9.37 -10.50
N GLY A 115 -4.42 -9.43 -10.11
CA GLY A 115 -3.69 -10.68 -9.87
C GLY A 115 -2.99 -10.65 -8.52
N ASP A 116 -2.85 -11.82 -7.90
CA ASP A 116 -1.96 -12.09 -6.76
C ASP A 116 -2.14 -11.12 -5.58
N VAL A 117 -3.40 -10.89 -5.20
CA VAL A 117 -3.73 -9.96 -4.11
C VAL A 117 -3.55 -10.65 -2.75
N ILE A 118 -2.88 -9.98 -1.81
CA ILE A 118 -2.77 -10.42 -0.42
C ILE A 118 -3.38 -9.34 0.48
N ALA A 119 -4.31 -9.72 1.36
CA ALA A 119 -4.99 -8.80 2.26
C ALA A 119 -5.24 -9.41 3.64
N ALA A 120 -5.02 -8.64 4.70
CA ALA A 120 -5.41 -9.05 6.04
C ALA A 120 -6.94 -9.05 6.26
N GLY A 121 -7.71 -8.31 5.47
CA GLY A 121 -9.17 -8.25 5.55
C GLY A 121 -9.85 -8.55 4.21
N ALA A 122 -10.48 -7.56 3.58
CA ALA A 122 -11.10 -7.75 2.28
C ALA A 122 -10.04 -7.84 1.17
N GLY A 123 -10.11 -8.84 0.29
CA GLY A 123 -9.16 -8.98 -0.81
C GLY A 123 -9.23 -7.82 -1.79
N VAL A 124 -10.39 -7.65 -2.42
CA VAL A 124 -10.65 -6.56 -3.36
C VAL A 124 -11.96 -5.89 -2.97
N LYS A 125 -11.94 -4.56 -2.87
CA LYS A 125 -13.10 -3.70 -2.65
C LYS A 125 -13.25 -2.77 -3.84
N VAL A 126 -14.42 -2.77 -4.46
CA VAL A 126 -14.75 -1.89 -5.58
C VAL A 126 -16.06 -1.18 -5.25
N ARG A 127 -16.08 0.15 -5.22
CA ARG A 127 -17.30 0.92 -4.93
C ARG A 127 -18.05 1.30 -6.20
N LYS A 128 -17.34 1.87 -7.19
CA LYS A 128 -17.94 2.31 -8.45
C LYS A 128 -17.02 1.94 -9.60
N ALA A 129 -17.50 1.08 -10.49
CA ALA A 129 -16.76 0.62 -11.65
C ALA A 129 -17.64 0.61 -12.90
N GLU A 130 -17.19 1.28 -13.95
CA GLU A 130 -17.72 1.17 -15.31
C GLU A 130 -16.66 0.53 -16.20
N ILE A 131 -16.77 -0.79 -16.41
CA ILE A 131 -15.85 -1.53 -17.28
C ILE A 131 -16.60 -1.96 -18.54
N ALA A 132 -16.11 -1.57 -19.71
CA ALA A 132 -16.76 -1.86 -20.99
C ALA A 132 -16.54 -3.31 -21.48
N GLY A 133 -15.49 -3.97 -21.00
CA GLY A 133 -15.10 -5.32 -21.35
C GLY A 133 -14.80 -6.17 -20.12
N ASP A 134 -13.78 -7.03 -20.19
CA ASP A 134 -13.61 -8.09 -19.20
C ASP A 134 -13.08 -7.62 -17.84
N ILE A 135 -13.54 -8.30 -16.78
CA ILE A 135 -13.01 -8.18 -15.42
C ILE A 135 -12.41 -9.54 -15.02
N GLU A 136 -11.10 -9.60 -14.79
CA GLU A 136 -10.38 -10.78 -14.29
C GLU A 136 -9.79 -10.49 -12.91
N ILE A 137 -10.12 -11.32 -11.91
CA ILE A 137 -9.53 -11.26 -10.57
C ILE A 137 -9.02 -12.65 -10.21
N LYS A 138 -7.70 -12.80 -10.03
CA LYS A 138 -7.05 -14.10 -9.76
C LYS A 138 -6.06 -14.02 -8.60
N GLY A 139 -5.85 -15.15 -7.92
CA GLY A 139 -4.81 -15.27 -6.89
C GLY A 139 -5.07 -14.44 -5.62
N VAL A 140 -6.31 -14.14 -5.27
CA VAL A 140 -6.65 -13.34 -4.08
C VAL A 140 -6.58 -14.21 -2.82
N ARG A 141 -5.69 -13.85 -1.90
CA ARG A 141 -5.53 -14.42 -0.55
C ARG A 141 -5.91 -13.35 0.48
N ALA A 142 -7.08 -13.50 1.09
CA ALA A 142 -7.65 -12.47 1.95
C ALA A 142 -8.25 -13.04 3.23
N GLY A 143 -8.08 -12.32 4.34
CA GLY A 143 -8.66 -12.60 5.65
C GLY A 143 -7.62 -12.85 6.74
N GLU A 144 -7.97 -12.51 7.98
CA GLU A 144 -7.22 -12.93 9.16
C GLU A 144 -7.33 -14.45 9.29
N VAL A 145 -6.20 -15.13 9.41
CA VAL A 145 -6.15 -16.52 9.87
C VAL A 145 -6.59 -16.49 11.34
N SER A 146 -7.89 -16.49 11.58
CA SER A 146 -8.41 -16.83 12.90
C SER A 146 -8.14 -18.32 13.08
N GLU A 147 -7.01 -18.65 13.73
CA GLU A 147 -6.87 -19.94 14.40
C GLU A 147 -8.07 -20.08 15.34
N ASN A 148 -9.02 -20.93 14.97
CA ASN A 148 -10.20 -21.23 15.77
C ASN A 148 -9.78 -22.12 16.96
N PRO A 149 -9.74 -21.65 18.21
CA PRO A 149 -9.34 -22.52 19.34
C PRO A 149 -10.49 -23.42 19.82
N SER A 150 -11.70 -23.30 19.25
CA SER A 150 -12.90 -23.95 19.79
C SER A 150 -13.40 -25.08 18.89
N LYS A 151 -12.68 -26.20 18.88
CA LYS A 151 -13.26 -27.55 18.69
C LYS A 151 -12.50 -28.59 19.52
N ARG A 152 -12.51 -28.42 20.84
CA ARG A 152 -12.36 -29.53 21.80
C ARG A 152 -13.13 -29.21 23.08
N GLN A 153 -14.40 -29.59 23.10
CA GLN A 153 -15.03 -30.39 24.16
C GLN A 153 -16.43 -30.79 23.72
#